data_AF-A0A9W5PJN2-F1
#
_entry.id   AF-A0A9W5PJN2-F1
#
_cell.length_a   1.000
_cell.length_b   1.000
_cell.length_c   1.000
_cell.angle_alpha   90.00
_cell.angle_beta   90.00
_cell.angle_gamma   90.00
#
_symmetry.space_group_name_H-M   'P 1'
#
loop_
_entity.id
_entity.type
_entity.pdbx_description
1 polymer ?
#
loop_
_entity_poly.entity_id
_entity_poly.type
_entity_poly.pdbx_seq_one_letter_code
_entity_poly.pdbx_strand_id
1 'polypeptide(L)'
;TSLTKPSGSDPLVEITVPKGSHAAYVTGENHSSELIIERGAGLEFTEKPTKVLDGNNYRIKIKARLLSSEEMGKRAEKLNEKVKDKESKLNNRLISKLKLDKSSNFIKLDFSGPQIEYNIKKTEEAINDFLSNVPSNLAKKCMEELETIKFTDQNLGIENDAGSYTANKNEIIVRTNHPGLVNSDSPLNTVSNVLLHEMGHAVGEAVTNHSDTSPQFKSIFQREKNNITDLITYKGYAQKNISEFYAEIFRAMYSPDSKMRKEIQKQAPEAVAYIKEKVDQFVKKS
;
A
#
# COMPACT_ATOMS: atom_id res chain seq x y z
N THR A 1 5.02 -15.53 -28.10
CA THR A 1 6.46 -15.19 -27.88
C THR A 1 7.21 -15.39 -29.18
N SER A 2 8.09 -14.45 -29.55
CA SER A 2 8.92 -14.58 -30.76
C SER A 2 9.96 -15.69 -30.60
N LEU A 3 10.13 -16.53 -31.63
CA LEU A 3 11.22 -17.51 -31.74
C LEU A 3 12.46 -16.92 -32.41
N THR A 4 12.38 -15.68 -32.91
CA THR A 4 13.50 -14.90 -33.44
C THR A 4 13.89 -13.79 -32.47
N LYS A 5 15.17 -13.38 -32.49
CA LYS A 5 15.69 -12.32 -31.62
C LYS A 5 14.97 -10.99 -31.92
N PRO A 6 14.23 -10.39 -30.97
CA PRO A 6 13.54 -9.13 -31.20
C PRO A 6 14.54 -7.96 -31.28
N SER A 7 14.36 -7.07 -32.26
CA SER A 7 15.13 -5.83 -32.40
C SER A 7 14.56 -4.71 -31.50
N GLY A 8 15.33 -3.64 -31.25
CA GLY A 8 14.87 -2.46 -30.51
C GLY A 8 15.41 -2.33 -29.08
N SER A 9 14.73 -1.50 -28.27
CA SER A 9 15.14 -1.13 -26.90
C SER A 9 14.49 -1.98 -25.78
N ASP A 10 13.54 -2.84 -26.12
CA ASP A 10 12.76 -3.60 -25.13
C ASP A 10 13.62 -4.62 -24.36
N PRO A 11 13.20 -5.09 -23.17
CA PRO A 11 13.88 -6.17 -22.48
C PRO A 11 14.00 -7.45 -23.34
N LEU A 12 15.15 -8.11 -23.26
CA LEU A 12 15.37 -9.44 -23.84
C LEU A 12 14.94 -10.51 -22.85
N VAL A 13 13.81 -11.17 -23.10
CA VAL A 13 13.33 -12.28 -22.28
C VAL A 13 13.70 -13.61 -22.92
N GLU A 14 14.65 -14.33 -22.32
CA GLU A 14 15.04 -15.68 -22.72
C GLU A 14 14.26 -16.69 -21.89
N ILE A 15 13.34 -17.41 -22.55
CA ILE A 15 12.42 -18.35 -21.89
C ILE A 15 12.85 -19.78 -22.20
N THR A 16 13.26 -20.52 -21.18
CA THR A 16 13.45 -21.97 -21.27
C THR A 16 12.07 -22.65 -21.21
N VAL A 17 11.70 -23.36 -22.27
CA VAL A 17 10.45 -24.13 -22.35
C VAL A 17 10.74 -25.59 -22.00
N PRO A 18 10.26 -26.12 -20.85
CA PRO A 18 10.50 -27.50 -20.47
C PRO A 18 9.92 -28.53 -21.45
N LYS A 19 10.55 -29.71 -21.53
CA LYS A 19 9.99 -30.84 -22.27
C LYS A 19 8.62 -31.21 -21.66
N GLY A 20 7.61 -31.34 -22.52
CA GLY A 20 6.24 -31.66 -22.10
C GLY A 20 5.35 -30.43 -21.88
N SER A 21 5.85 -29.20 -22.07
CA SER A 21 5.00 -28.00 -22.06
C SER A 21 4.04 -27.99 -23.25
N HIS A 22 2.78 -27.62 -22.99
CA HIS A 22 1.80 -27.37 -24.05
C HIS A 22 2.09 -26.04 -24.74
N ALA A 23 2.51 -26.12 -26.00
CA ALA A 23 2.76 -24.96 -26.83
C ALA A 23 2.40 -25.25 -28.29
N ALA A 24 1.92 -24.24 -29.01
CA ALA A 24 1.65 -24.30 -30.43
C ALA A 24 2.61 -23.39 -31.18
N TYR A 25 3.22 -23.91 -32.24
CA TYR A 25 3.91 -23.10 -33.22
C TYR A 25 2.87 -22.38 -34.07
N VAL A 26 3.05 -21.08 -34.26
CA VAL A 26 2.26 -20.28 -35.19
C VAL A 26 3.17 -19.43 -36.06
N THR A 27 2.72 -19.18 -37.29
CA THR A 27 3.34 -18.21 -38.18
C THR A 27 2.62 -16.88 -37.98
N GLY A 28 3.31 -15.87 -37.43
CA GLY A 28 2.76 -14.54 -37.24
C GLY A 28 2.59 -13.76 -38.55
N GLU A 29 1.97 -12.58 -38.47
CA GLU A 29 1.57 -11.75 -39.63
C GLU A 29 2.73 -11.39 -40.58
N ASN A 30 3.97 -11.40 -40.10
CA ASN A 30 5.19 -11.09 -40.88
C ASN A 30 6.06 -12.33 -41.18
N HIS A 31 5.46 -13.53 -41.25
CA HIS A 31 6.19 -14.81 -41.30
C HIS A 31 7.12 -15.02 -40.09
N SER A 32 6.86 -14.35 -38.97
CA SER A 32 7.56 -14.58 -37.71
C SER A 32 7.23 -15.98 -37.18
N SER A 33 8.26 -16.72 -36.81
CA SER A 33 8.08 -17.94 -36.03
C SER A 33 7.69 -17.55 -34.60
N GLU A 34 6.50 -17.93 -34.17
CA GLU A 34 5.97 -17.60 -32.85
C GLU A 34 5.52 -18.85 -32.10
N LEU A 35 5.55 -18.73 -30.77
CA LEU A 35 5.06 -19.76 -29.85
C LEU A 35 3.88 -19.20 -29.06
N ILE A 36 2.75 -19.91 -29.10
CA ILE A 36 1.62 -19.74 -28.18
C ILE A 36 1.78 -20.76 -27.06
N ILE A 37 1.73 -20.29 -25.82
CA ILE A 37 1.78 -21.12 -24.61
C ILE A 37 0.38 -21.29 -24.02
N GLU A 38 0.16 -22.38 -23.28
CA GLU A 38 -1.12 -22.62 -22.60
C GLU A 38 -1.54 -21.46 -21.66
N ARG A 39 -2.85 -21.26 -21.50
CA ARG A 39 -3.38 -20.30 -20.53
C ARG A 39 -3.06 -20.76 -19.10
N GLY A 40 -2.77 -19.80 -18.23
CA GLY A 40 -2.41 -20.08 -16.84
C GLY A 40 -0.95 -20.49 -16.62
N ALA A 41 -0.15 -20.62 -17.70
CA ALA A 41 1.29 -20.75 -17.58
C ALA A 41 1.93 -19.46 -17.01
N GLY A 42 3.07 -19.62 -16.34
CA GLY A 42 3.82 -18.52 -15.73
C GLY A 42 5.30 -18.55 -16.09
N LEU A 43 6.02 -17.51 -15.68
CA LEU A 43 7.45 -17.40 -15.86
C LEU A 43 8.14 -17.30 -14.50
N GLU A 44 9.10 -18.19 -14.26
CA GLU A 44 10.00 -18.12 -13.12
C GLU A 44 11.33 -17.51 -13.56
N PHE A 45 11.75 -16.41 -12.95
CA PHE A 45 13.09 -15.88 -13.17
C PHE A 45 14.12 -16.85 -12.60
N THR A 46 15.02 -17.32 -13.46
CA THR A 46 16.08 -18.27 -13.07
C THR A 46 17.34 -17.55 -12.59
N GLU A 47 17.49 -16.28 -13.00
CA GLU A 47 18.61 -15.42 -12.64
C GLU A 47 18.12 -13.98 -12.42
N LYS A 48 18.91 -13.18 -11.70
CA LYS A 48 18.63 -11.73 -11.58
C LYS A 48 18.72 -11.08 -12.97
N PRO A 49 17.82 -10.13 -13.31
CA PRO A 49 17.93 -9.36 -14.54
C PRO A 49 19.31 -8.69 -14.67
N THR A 50 19.89 -8.74 -15.87
CA THR A 50 21.23 -8.20 -16.15
C THR A 50 21.19 -7.15 -17.25
N LYS A 51 22.08 -6.15 -17.18
CA LYS A 51 22.27 -5.20 -18.28
C LYS A 51 23.26 -5.80 -19.28
N VAL A 52 22.85 -5.96 -20.53
CA VAL A 52 23.66 -6.54 -21.61
C VAL A 52 23.81 -5.55 -22.76
N LEU A 53 24.94 -5.58 -23.45
CA LEU A 53 25.14 -4.84 -24.70
C LEU A 53 24.62 -5.67 -25.86
N ASP A 54 23.62 -5.16 -26.59
CA ASP A 54 23.02 -5.79 -27.76
C ASP A 54 23.15 -4.85 -28.97
N GLY A 55 24.11 -5.15 -29.84
CA GLY A 55 24.58 -4.20 -30.85
C GLY A 55 25.20 -2.97 -30.18
N ASN A 56 24.69 -1.78 -30.52
CA ASN A 56 25.13 -0.51 -29.92
C ASN A 56 24.24 -0.04 -28.75
N ASN A 57 23.27 -0.85 -28.31
CA ASN A 57 22.32 -0.46 -27.28
C ASN A 57 22.42 -1.36 -26.04
N TYR A 58 22.31 -0.76 -24.86
CA TYR A 58 22.15 -1.53 -23.63
C TYR A 58 20.69 -1.95 -23.43
N ARG A 59 20.48 -3.22 -23.12
CA ARG A 59 19.17 -3.82 -22.85
C ARG A 59 19.17 -4.58 -21.53
N ILE A 60 18.00 -4.74 -20.92
CA ILE A 60 17.83 -5.64 -19.77
C ILE A 60 17.57 -7.05 -20.28
N LYS A 61 18.42 -8.01 -19.91
CA LYS A 61 18.22 -9.44 -20.16
C LYS A 61 17.58 -10.09 -18.95
N ILE A 62 16.47 -10.77 -19.18
CA ILE A 62 15.70 -11.53 -18.20
C ILE A 62 15.75 -12.99 -18.65
N LYS A 63 16.29 -13.87 -17.81
CA LYS A 63 16.23 -15.32 -18.05
C LYS A 63 15.12 -15.92 -17.20
N ALA A 64 14.26 -16.70 -17.83
CA ALA A 64 13.12 -17.31 -17.19
C ALA A 64 12.90 -18.76 -17.64
N ARG A 65 12.21 -19.53 -16.80
CA ARG A 65 11.68 -20.86 -17.13
C ARG A 65 10.16 -20.78 -17.22
N LEU A 66 9.59 -21.40 -18.24
CA LEU A 66 8.15 -21.58 -18.36
C LEU A 66 7.65 -22.56 -17.29
N LEU A 67 6.61 -22.17 -16.58
CA LEU A 67 5.87 -22.98 -15.62
C LEU A 67 4.57 -23.44 -16.24
N SER A 68 4.21 -24.72 -16.07
CA SER A 68 2.90 -25.21 -16.49
C SER A 68 1.77 -24.58 -15.67
N SER A 69 0.54 -24.66 -16.19
CA SER A 69 -0.67 -24.27 -15.45
C SER A 69 -0.80 -25.01 -14.11
N GLU A 70 -0.41 -26.29 -14.05
CA GLU A 70 -0.40 -27.09 -12.82
C GLU A 70 0.66 -26.59 -11.82
N GLU A 71 1.89 -26.31 -12.27
CA GLU A 71 2.94 -25.72 -11.43
C GLU A 71 2.49 -24.36 -10.87
N MET A 72 1.84 -23.55 -11.71
CA MET A 72 1.28 -22.26 -11.31
C MET A 72 0.15 -22.41 -10.29
N GLY A 73 -0.74 -23.40 -10.46
CA GLY A 73 -1.77 -23.73 -9.46
C GLY A 73 -1.17 -24.05 -8.10
N LYS A 74 -0.17 -24.93 -8.04
CA LYS A 74 0.55 -25.28 -6.80
C LYS A 74 1.25 -24.07 -6.17
N ARG A 75 1.78 -23.15 -6.99
CA ARG A 75 2.37 -21.89 -6.49
C ARG A 75 1.31 -20.95 -5.94
N ALA A 76 0.18 -20.81 -6.62
CA ALA A 76 -0.92 -19.97 -6.17
C ALA A 76 -1.47 -20.46 -4.82
N GLU A 77 -1.63 -21.77 -4.63
CA GLU A 77 -2.01 -22.36 -3.34
C GLU A 77 -1.01 -22.03 -2.24
N LYS A 78 0.29 -22.24 -2.47
CA LYS A 78 1.35 -21.89 -1.51
C LYS A 78 1.38 -20.40 -1.18
N LEU A 79 1.15 -19.54 -2.17
CA LEU A 79 1.09 -18.10 -1.97
C LEU A 79 -0.14 -17.73 -1.14
N ASN A 80 -1.30 -18.33 -1.40
CA ASN A 80 -2.51 -18.13 -0.61
C ASN A 80 -2.33 -18.58 0.84
N GLU A 81 -1.68 -19.72 1.08
CA GLU A 81 -1.32 -20.18 2.42
C GLU A 81 -0.39 -19.17 3.11
N LYS A 82 0.62 -18.67 2.40
CA LYS A 82 1.54 -17.65 2.91
C LYS A 82 0.83 -16.35 3.26
N VAL A 83 -0.12 -15.91 2.42
CA VAL A 83 -0.95 -14.72 2.69
C VAL A 83 -1.77 -14.93 3.97
N LYS A 84 -2.44 -16.07 4.12
CA LYS A 84 -3.23 -16.39 5.32
C LYS A 84 -2.39 -16.50 6.58
N ASP A 85 -1.23 -17.14 6.52
CA ASP A 85 -0.27 -17.23 7.64
C ASP A 85 0.20 -15.82 8.07
N LYS A 86 0.50 -14.96 7.10
CA LYS A 86 0.92 -13.57 7.36
C LYS A 86 -0.20 -12.71 7.92
N GLU A 87 -1.41 -12.84 7.40
CA GLU A 87 -2.61 -12.19 7.94
C GLU A 87 -2.82 -12.58 9.42
N SER A 88 -2.77 -13.88 9.73
CA SER A 88 -2.91 -14.37 11.11
C SER A 88 -1.81 -13.82 12.03
N LYS A 89 -0.55 -13.82 11.58
CA LYS A 89 0.58 -13.27 12.35
C LYS A 89 0.43 -11.77 12.63
N LEU A 90 -0.02 -10.99 11.65
CA LEU A 90 -0.27 -9.56 11.79
C LEU A 90 -1.38 -9.29 12.81
N ASN A 91 -2.50 -10.00 12.70
CA ASN A 91 -3.60 -9.89 13.65
C ASN A 91 -3.18 -10.27 15.08
N ASN A 92 -2.53 -11.42 15.25
CA ASN A 92 -2.03 -11.85 16.56
C ASN A 92 -1.08 -10.84 17.20
N ARG A 93 -0.21 -10.23 16.38
CA ARG A 93 0.68 -9.16 16.83
C ARG A 93 -0.09 -7.91 17.25
N LEU A 94 -1.07 -7.48 16.46
CA LEU A 94 -1.91 -6.32 16.75
C LEU A 94 -2.67 -6.54 18.07
N ILE A 95 -3.35 -7.68 18.20
CA ILE A 95 -4.11 -8.10 19.38
C ILE A 95 -3.23 -8.12 20.62
N SER A 96 -2.06 -8.77 20.54
CA SER A 96 -1.15 -8.87 21.69
C SER A 96 -0.55 -7.52 22.08
N LYS A 97 -0.14 -6.70 21.10
CA LYS A 97 0.49 -5.40 21.35
C LYS A 97 -0.49 -4.39 21.94
N LEU A 98 -1.74 -4.38 21.47
CA LEU A 98 -2.77 -3.43 21.87
C LEU A 98 -3.73 -3.97 22.94
N LYS A 99 -3.58 -5.25 23.33
CA LYS A 99 -4.46 -5.95 24.28
C LYS A 99 -5.92 -5.90 23.84
N LEU A 100 -6.16 -6.19 22.56
CA LEU A 100 -7.51 -6.28 21.97
C LEU A 100 -8.12 -7.65 22.29
N ASP A 101 -9.43 -7.80 22.04
CA ASP A 101 -10.09 -9.10 22.11
C ASP A 101 -9.47 -10.07 21.08
N LYS A 102 -9.24 -11.32 21.51
CA LYS A 102 -8.57 -12.36 20.71
C LYS A 102 -9.44 -12.88 19.57
N SER A 103 -10.75 -12.65 19.59
CA SER A 103 -11.65 -13.11 18.53
C SER A 103 -11.67 -12.22 17.29
N SER A 104 -11.06 -11.04 17.33
CA SER A 104 -11.18 -10.05 16.26
C SER A 104 -10.16 -10.25 15.14
N ASN A 105 -10.64 -10.25 13.89
CA ASN A 105 -9.78 -10.25 12.70
C ASN A 105 -9.83 -8.87 12.02
N PHE A 106 -8.87 -8.01 12.37
CA PHE A 106 -8.84 -6.62 11.92
C PHE A 106 -8.10 -6.44 10.60
N ILE A 107 -7.00 -7.17 10.38
CA ILE A 107 -6.20 -7.03 9.16
C ILE A 107 -6.65 -8.08 8.15
N LYS A 108 -6.94 -7.65 6.91
CA LYS A 108 -7.19 -8.53 5.77
C LYS A 108 -6.18 -8.30 4.66
N LEU A 109 -5.62 -9.38 4.12
CA LEU A 109 -4.70 -9.33 2.99
C LEU A 109 -5.37 -9.89 1.74
N ASP A 110 -5.69 -9.02 0.80
CA ASP A 110 -6.34 -9.35 -0.47
C ASP A 110 -5.37 -9.11 -1.65
N PHE A 111 -4.40 -10.01 -1.77
CA PHE A 111 -3.39 -9.95 -2.82
C PHE A 111 -3.52 -11.13 -3.78
N SER A 112 -3.59 -10.84 -5.07
CA SER A 112 -3.67 -11.88 -6.11
C SER A 112 -2.72 -11.66 -7.29
N GLY A 113 -2.03 -10.52 -7.34
CA GLY A 113 -1.12 -10.12 -8.40
C GLY A 113 0.30 -10.68 -8.26
N PRO A 114 1.18 -10.40 -9.24
CA PRO A 114 2.55 -10.91 -9.27
C PRO A 114 3.47 -10.32 -8.18
N GLN A 115 2.99 -9.33 -7.41
CA GLN A 115 3.76 -8.60 -6.40
C GLN A 115 3.38 -8.97 -4.96
N ILE A 116 2.73 -10.12 -4.72
CA ILE A 116 2.26 -10.55 -3.39
C ILE A 116 3.34 -10.40 -2.30
N GLU A 117 4.58 -10.86 -2.53
CA GLU A 117 5.63 -10.77 -1.51
C GLU A 117 6.04 -9.34 -1.18
N TYR A 118 6.11 -8.48 -2.20
CA TYR A 118 6.38 -7.06 -2.03
C TYR A 118 5.24 -6.41 -1.22
N ASN A 119 3.99 -6.70 -1.58
CA ASN A 119 2.81 -6.18 -0.93
C ASN A 119 2.73 -6.59 0.55
N ILE A 120 2.97 -7.88 0.86
CA ILE A 120 3.06 -8.38 2.25
C ILE A 120 4.12 -7.60 3.02
N LYS A 121 5.33 -7.44 2.47
CA LYS A 121 6.41 -6.72 3.14
C LYS A 121 6.03 -5.28 3.44
N LYS A 122 5.40 -4.58 2.48
CA LYS A 122 4.95 -3.21 2.67
C LYS A 122 3.82 -3.07 3.69
N THR A 123 2.92 -4.04 3.76
CA THR A 123 1.93 -4.11 4.84
C THR A 123 2.58 -4.31 6.19
N GLU A 124 3.55 -5.24 6.31
CA GLU A 124 4.30 -5.45 7.56
C GLU A 124 4.99 -4.15 8.02
N GLU A 125 5.67 -3.44 7.10
CA GLU A 125 6.28 -2.13 7.37
C GLU A 125 5.25 -1.11 7.88
N ALA A 126 4.10 -0.97 7.19
CA ALA A 126 3.06 -0.02 7.57
C ALA A 126 2.45 -0.29 8.95
N ILE A 127 2.16 -1.55 9.26
CA ILE A 127 1.65 -1.94 10.59
C ILE A 127 2.71 -1.72 11.67
N ASN A 128 3.99 -1.96 11.37
CA ASN A 128 5.08 -1.68 12.30
C ASN A 128 5.19 -0.19 12.60
N ASP A 129 5.15 0.65 11.58
CA ASP A 129 5.25 2.10 11.71
C ASP A 129 4.07 2.64 12.51
N PHE A 130 2.85 2.18 12.22
CA PHE A 130 1.66 2.53 13.00
C PHE A 130 1.83 2.20 14.49
N LEU A 131 2.17 0.95 14.81
CA LEU A 131 2.32 0.49 16.20
C LEU A 131 3.49 1.13 16.95
N SER A 132 4.49 1.65 16.22
CA SER A 132 5.69 2.24 16.82
C SER A 132 5.57 3.75 17.02
N ASN A 133 4.78 4.43 16.18
CA ASN A 133 4.67 5.89 16.20
C ASN A 133 3.35 6.40 16.77
N VAL A 134 2.27 5.62 16.72
CA VAL A 134 0.98 5.99 17.32
C VAL A 134 0.94 5.53 18.79
N PRO A 135 0.57 6.40 19.75
CA PRO A 135 0.41 6.03 21.15
C PRO A 135 -0.51 4.81 21.30
N SER A 136 -0.10 3.81 22.08
CA SER A 136 -0.79 2.51 22.12
C SER A 136 -2.26 2.60 22.53
N ASN A 137 -2.64 3.54 23.40
CA ASN A 137 -4.05 3.73 23.77
C ASN A 137 -4.88 4.32 22.62
N LEU A 138 -4.33 5.28 21.87
CA LEU A 138 -4.98 5.79 20.66
C LEU A 138 -5.09 4.69 19.60
N ALA A 139 -3.99 3.97 19.35
CA ALA A 139 -3.99 2.85 18.39
C ALA A 139 -5.02 1.79 18.76
N LYS A 140 -5.13 1.42 20.04
CA LYS A 140 -6.17 0.51 20.55
C LYS A 140 -7.57 1.04 20.23
N LYS A 141 -7.82 2.32 20.52
CA LYS A 141 -9.13 2.94 20.28
C LYS A 141 -9.48 2.99 18.79
N CYS A 142 -8.52 3.31 17.91
CA CYS A 142 -8.72 3.20 16.46
C CYS A 142 -9.17 1.78 16.08
N MET A 143 -8.50 0.76 16.60
CA MET A 143 -8.86 -0.63 16.29
C MET A 143 -10.21 -1.06 16.86
N GLU A 144 -10.66 -0.49 17.98
CA GLU A 144 -11.98 -0.78 18.56
C GLU A 144 -13.13 -0.16 17.74
N GLU A 145 -12.89 0.97 17.06
CA GLU A 145 -13.87 1.61 16.19
C GLU A 145 -13.89 1.03 14.76
N LEU A 146 -12.75 0.52 14.28
CA LEU A 146 -12.61 -0.04 12.93
C LEU A 146 -13.13 -1.49 12.86
N GLU A 147 -13.89 -1.81 11.81
CA GLU A 147 -14.25 -3.19 11.50
C GLU A 147 -13.10 -3.94 10.83
N THR A 148 -12.38 -3.29 9.91
CA THR A 148 -11.33 -3.93 9.10
C THR A 148 -10.36 -2.91 8.52
N ILE A 149 -9.10 -3.31 8.42
CA ILE A 149 -8.06 -2.70 7.59
C ILE A 149 -7.66 -3.71 6.51
N LYS A 150 -8.07 -3.44 5.27
CA LYS A 150 -7.80 -4.31 4.12
C LYS A 150 -6.61 -3.76 3.33
N PHE A 151 -5.57 -4.57 3.17
CA PHE A 151 -4.50 -4.29 2.22
C PHE A 151 -4.76 -5.07 0.94
N THR A 152 -4.67 -4.41 -0.21
CA THR A 152 -4.99 -5.02 -1.50
C THR A 152 -4.05 -4.57 -2.61
N ASP A 153 -4.01 -5.35 -3.68
CA ASP A 153 -3.38 -4.99 -4.96
C ASP A 153 -4.37 -4.76 -6.10
N GLN A 154 -5.68 -4.77 -5.77
CA GLN A 154 -6.77 -4.49 -6.68
C GLN A 154 -7.02 -2.99 -6.83
N ASN A 155 -7.60 -2.59 -7.97
CA ASN A 155 -8.06 -1.21 -8.17
C ASN A 155 -9.30 -0.93 -7.30
N LEU A 156 -9.41 0.29 -6.75
CA LEU A 156 -10.53 0.69 -5.89
C LEU A 156 -11.77 1.21 -6.65
N GLY A 157 -11.74 1.18 -7.99
CA GLY A 157 -12.92 1.31 -8.85
C GLY A 157 -13.40 2.73 -9.18
N ILE A 158 -13.13 3.75 -8.36
CA ILE A 158 -13.72 5.09 -8.57
C ILE A 158 -12.67 6.21 -8.63
N GLU A 159 -11.59 6.10 -7.85
CA GLU A 159 -10.45 7.01 -7.93
C GLU A 159 -9.18 6.16 -7.91
N ASN A 160 -8.17 6.55 -8.67
CA ASN A 160 -6.87 5.88 -8.65
C ASN A 160 -6.13 6.30 -7.37
N ASP A 161 -6.74 5.96 -6.25
CA ASP A 161 -6.28 6.30 -4.91
C ASP A 161 -5.42 5.18 -4.35
N ALA A 162 -4.51 5.59 -3.48
CA ALA A 162 -3.65 4.68 -2.75
C ALA A 162 -4.34 4.10 -1.51
N GLY A 163 -5.38 4.77 -1.00
CA GLY A 163 -6.14 4.34 0.17
C GLY A 163 -7.52 4.98 0.21
N SER A 164 -8.39 4.47 1.08
CA SER A 164 -9.69 5.05 1.37
C SER A 164 -10.20 4.63 2.73
N TYR A 165 -10.76 5.56 3.49
CA TYR A 165 -11.59 5.29 4.65
C TYR A 165 -13.09 5.38 4.30
N THR A 166 -13.88 4.41 4.75
CA THR A 166 -15.32 4.31 4.50
C THR A 166 -16.08 4.29 5.83
N ALA A 167 -16.62 5.45 6.22
CA ALA A 167 -17.24 5.68 7.52
C ALA A 167 -18.41 4.73 7.85
N ASN A 168 -19.30 4.46 6.90
CA ASN A 168 -20.45 3.58 7.15
C ASN A 168 -20.08 2.10 7.36
N LYS A 169 -18.84 1.71 7.07
CA LYS A 169 -18.30 0.37 7.30
C LYS A 169 -17.19 0.35 8.34
N ASN A 170 -16.77 1.52 8.82
CA ASN A 170 -15.52 1.70 9.57
C ASN A 170 -14.36 0.88 8.96
N GLU A 171 -14.22 0.92 7.63
CA GLU A 171 -13.25 0.14 6.87
C GLU A 171 -12.18 1.07 6.32
N ILE A 172 -10.92 0.68 6.50
CA ILE A 172 -9.78 1.25 5.77
C ILE A 172 -9.35 0.28 4.69
N ILE A 173 -9.16 0.78 3.47
CA ILE A 173 -8.56 0.02 2.37
C ILE A 173 -7.26 0.70 1.96
N VAL A 174 -6.19 -0.07 1.80
CA VAL A 174 -4.88 0.43 1.35
C VAL A 174 -4.42 -0.38 0.15
N ARG A 175 -4.19 0.29 -0.98
CA ARG A 175 -3.69 -0.31 -2.21
C ARG A 175 -2.16 -0.24 -2.26
N THR A 176 -1.51 -1.35 -1.93
CA THR A 176 -0.04 -1.40 -1.73
C THR A 176 0.75 -1.30 -3.04
N ASN A 177 0.16 -1.67 -4.16
CA ASN A 177 0.79 -1.62 -5.49
C ASN A 177 0.43 -0.35 -6.29
N HIS A 178 -0.18 0.65 -5.64
CA HIS A 178 -0.57 1.88 -6.32
C HIS A 178 0.65 2.52 -7.02
N PRO A 179 0.56 2.96 -8.29
CA PRO A 179 1.73 3.47 -9.03
C PRO A 179 2.43 4.63 -8.34
N GLY A 180 1.68 5.48 -7.63
CA GLY A 180 2.23 6.58 -6.83
C GLY A 180 3.08 6.13 -5.64
N LEU A 181 2.94 4.89 -5.18
CA LEU A 181 3.74 4.29 -4.10
C LEU A 181 4.92 3.47 -4.64
N VAL A 182 4.72 2.78 -5.78
CA VAL A 182 5.75 1.90 -6.36
C VAL A 182 6.80 2.69 -7.15
N ASN A 183 6.36 3.76 -7.84
CA ASN A 183 7.21 4.52 -8.76
C ASN A 183 7.61 5.90 -8.21
N SER A 184 7.61 6.07 -6.88
CA SER A 184 7.91 7.36 -6.26
C SER A 184 9.12 7.27 -5.33
N ASP A 185 10.05 8.20 -5.51
CA ASP A 185 11.15 8.44 -4.59
C ASP A 185 10.74 9.39 -3.44
N SER A 186 9.47 9.83 -3.40
CA SER A 186 9.00 10.74 -2.37
C SER A 186 8.82 9.99 -1.04
N PRO A 187 9.41 10.48 0.06
CA PRO A 187 9.18 9.91 1.38
C PRO A 187 7.73 10.04 1.85
N LEU A 188 6.92 10.87 1.18
CA LEU A 188 5.49 11.01 1.44
C LEU A 188 4.69 9.79 0.96
N ASN A 189 5.14 9.16 -0.12
CA ASN A 189 4.36 8.17 -0.85
C ASN A 189 4.73 6.75 -0.39
N THR A 190 4.41 6.45 0.87
CA THR A 190 4.62 5.12 1.46
C THR A 190 3.30 4.51 1.91
N VAL A 191 3.23 3.18 1.93
CA VAL A 191 2.07 2.44 2.47
C VAL A 191 1.81 2.85 3.93
N SER A 192 2.85 3.10 4.72
CA SER A 192 2.74 3.61 6.09
C SER A 192 2.05 4.97 6.16
N ASN A 193 2.44 5.91 5.30
CA ASN A 193 1.82 7.24 5.27
C ASN A 193 0.37 7.19 4.78
N VAL A 194 0.04 6.34 3.82
CA VAL A 194 -1.35 6.14 3.39
C VAL A 194 -2.18 5.58 4.55
N LEU A 195 -1.71 4.53 5.22
CA LEU A 195 -2.42 3.98 6.38
C LEU A 195 -2.65 5.04 7.46
N LEU A 196 -1.61 5.83 7.77
CA LEU A 196 -1.71 6.90 8.76
C LEU A 196 -2.67 8.03 8.34
N HIS A 197 -2.76 8.33 7.04
CA HIS A 197 -3.74 9.27 6.48
C HIS A 197 -5.16 8.78 6.73
N GLU A 198 -5.47 7.55 6.30
CA GLU A 198 -6.82 6.97 6.46
C GLU A 198 -7.19 6.80 7.95
N MET A 199 -6.21 6.48 8.80
CA MET A 199 -6.38 6.49 10.25
C MET A 199 -6.73 7.89 10.78
N GLY A 200 -6.22 8.95 10.16
CA GLY A 200 -6.58 10.32 10.48
C GLY A 200 -8.05 10.61 10.25
N HIS A 201 -8.62 10.13 9.14
CA HIS A 201 -10.07 10.20 8.91
C HIS A 201 -10.85 9.40 9.96
N ALA A 202 -10.46 8.15 10.20
CA ALA A 202 -11.10 7.32 11.23
C ALA A 202 -11.04 7.95 12.63
N VAL A 203 -9.93 8.62 12.95
CA VAL A 203 -9.78 9.33 14.23
C VAL A 203 -10.67 10.56 14.30
N GLY A 204 -10.69 11.38 13.25
CA GLY A 204 -11.50 12.58 13.16
C GLY A 204 -12.99 12.27 13.29
N GLU A 205 -13.44 11.26 12.55
CA GLU A 205 -14.84 10.88 12.46
C GLU A 205 -15.31 9.98 13.62
N ALA A 206 -14.75 8.78 13.74
CA ALA A 206 -15.25 7.76 14.67
C ALA A 206 -14.66 7.91 16.09
N VAL A 207 -13.34 8.06 16.22
CA VAL A 207 -12.70 8.03 17.55
C VAL A 207 -12.98 9.30 18.35
N THR A 208 -13.02 10.46 17.68
CA THR A 208 -13.18 11.76 18.33
C THR A 208 -14.54 12.42 18.05
N ASN A 209 -15.49 11.65 17.53
CA ASN A 209 -16.87 12.05 17.25
C ASN A 209 -16.96 13.30 16.37
N HIS A 210 -16.53 13.18 15.12
CA HIS A 210 -16.56 14.22 14.08
C HIS A 210 -15.79 15.49 14.47
N SER A 211 -14.64 15.36 15.14
CA SER A 211 -13.83 16.50 15.54
C SER A 211 -13.20 17.24 14.35
N ASP A 212 -13.08 16.57 13.21
CA ASP A 212 -12.58 17.05 11.92
C ASP A 212 -13.56 18.00 11.20
N THR A 213 -14.85 17.95 11.54
CA THR A 213 -15.88 18.83 10.97
C THR A 213 -16.40 19.88 11.96
N SER A 214 -15.83 19.93 13.17
CA SER A 214 -16.29 20.84 14.21
C SER A 214 -16.11 22.32 13.80
N PRO A 215 -16.97 23.24 14.28
CA PRO A 215 -16.81 24.67 14.03
C PRO A 215 -15.44 25.21 14.47
N GLN A 216 -14.90 24.70 15.58
CA GLN A 216 -13.59 25.09 16.10
C GLN A 216 -12.48 24.67 15.14
N PHE A 217 -12.50 23.42 14.67
CA PHE A 217 -11.49 22.93 13.72
C PHE A 217 -11.61 23.61 12.36
N LYS A 218 -12.83 23.95 11.93
CA LYS A 218 -13.06 24.75 10.72
C LYS A 218 -12.38 26.11 10.79
N SER A 219 -12.42 26.77 11.95
CA SER A 219 -11.68 28.03 12.14
C SER A 219 -10.16 27.82 12.09
N ILE A 220 -9.65 26.75 12.68
CA ILE A 220 -8.21 26.39 12.62
C ILE A 220 -7.77 26.15 11.18
N PHE A 221 -8.52 25.33 10.43
CA PHE A 221 -8.26 25.05 9.02
C PHE A 221 -8.12 26.33 8.19
N GLN A 222 -9.02 27.31 8.35
CA GLN A 222 -8.91 28.57 7.58
C GLN A 222 -7.66 29.38 7.92
N ARG A 223 -7.14 29.29 9.16
CA ARG A 223 -5.93 29.99 9.58
C ARG A 223 -4.65 29.28 9.11
N GLU A 224 -4.61 27.95 9.17
CA GLU A 224 -3.36 27.20 9.04
C GLU A 224 -3.19 26.45 7.71
N LYS A 225 -4.25 26.21 6.93
CA LYS A 225 -4.15 25.41 5.68
C LYS A 225 -3.09 25.92 4.71
N ASN A 226 -2.92 27.24 4.61
CA ASN A 226 -1.97 27.85 3.67
C ASN A 226 -0.52 27.79 4.16
N ASN A 227 -0.27 27.36 5.41
CA ASN A 227 1.08 27.18 5.95
C ASN A 227 1.68 25.81 5.60
N ILE A 228 0.85 24.86 5.13
CA ILE A 228 1.28 23.48 4.86
C ILE A 228 2.09 23.43 3.57
N THR A 229 3.33 22.96 3.70
CA THR A 229 4.29 22.86 2.60
C THR A 229 4.29 21.47 1.95
N ASP A 230 4.96 21.35 0.79
CA ASP A 230 5.16 20.08 0.09
C ASP A 230 6.03 19.07 0.85
N LEU A 231 6.65 19.47 1.97
CA LEU A 231 7.30 18.53 2.88
C LEU A 231 6.27 17.72 3.68
N ILE A 232 5.07 18.25 3.86
CA ILE A 232 3.98 17.59 4.54
C ILE A 232 3.08 16.96 3.49
N THR A 233 2.44 17.75 2.64
CA THR A 233 1.38 17.26 1.75
C THR A 233 1.83 17.20 0.30
N TYR A 234 1.33 16.26 -0.49
CA TYR A 234 1.61 16.28 -1.94
C TYR A 234 0.74 17.33 -2.64
N LYS A 235 1.34 18.27 -3.38
CA LYS A 235 0.65 19.21 -4.30
C LYS A 235 -0.56 19.92 -3.67
N GLY A 236 -0.41 20.36 -2.43
CA GLY A 236 -1.45 21.07 -1.72
C GLY A 236 -2.69 20.23 -1.37
N TYR A 237 -2.55 18.90 -1.25
CA TYR A 237 -3.67 18.00 -0.95
C TYR A 237 -4.39 18.35 0.37
N ALA A 238 -3.64 18.67 1.43
CA ALA A 238 -4.16 19.13 2.72
C ALA A 238 -5.02 20.42 2.61
N GLN A 239 -4.87 21.22 1.56
CA GLN A 239 -5.60 22.48 1.38
C GLN A 239 -6.98 22.29 0.74
N LYS A 240 -7.26 21.10 0.16
CA LYS A 240 -8.49 20.83 -0.60
C LYS A 240 -9.74 20.98 0.24
N ASN A 241 -9.78 20.34 1.40
CA ASN A 241 -10.91 20.43 2.33
C ASN A 241 -10.46 20.15 3.77
N ILE A 242 -11.38 20.39 4.72
CA ILE A 242 -11.12 20.31 6.15
C ILE A 242 -10.79 18.89 6.64
N SER A 243 -11.41 17.86 6.06
CA SER A 243 -11.19 16.47 6.48
C SER A 243 -9.82 15.99 5.99
N GLU A 244 -9.45 16.30 4.74
CA GLU A 244 -8.10 16.03 4.21
C GLU A 244 -7.01 16.78 4.99
N PHE A 245 -7.28 18.02 5.38
CA PHE A 245 -6.39 18.76 6.26
C PHE A 245 -6.18 18.01 7.57
N TYR A 246 -7.27 17.60 8.24
CA TYR A 246 -7.19 16.84 9.49
C TYR A 246 -6.36 15.56 9.33
N ALA A 247 -6.66 14.76 8.30
CA ALA A 247 -5.97 13.51 8.02
C ALA A 247 -4.47 13.74 7.73
N GLU A 248 -4.12 14.78 6.97
CA GLU A 248 -2.73 15.14 6.69
C GLU A 248 -1.97 15.62 7.94
N ILE A 249 -2.60 16.41 8.82
CA ILE A 249 -1.99 16.80 10.10
C ILE A 249 -1.76 15.56 10.96
N PHE A 250 -2.76 14.70 11.10
CA PHE A 250 -2.66 13.46 11.89
C PHE A 250 -1.54 12.55 11.37
N ARG A 251 -1.51 12.32 10.05
CA ARG A 251 -0.46 11.55 9.39
C ARG A 251 0.91 12.10 9.69
N ALA A 252 1.10 13.42 9.58
CA ALA A 252 2.39 14.04 9.83
C ALA A 252 2.79 14.00 11.31
N MET A 253 1.84 14.09 12.25
CA MET A 253 2.09 13.98 13.70
C MET A 253 2.68 12.62 14.09
N TYR A 254 2.23 11.55 13.45
CA TYR A 254 2.62 10.18 13.75
C TYR A 254 3.42 9.50 12.63
N SER A 255 3.90 10.27 11.65
CA SER A 255 4.74 9.76 10.58
C SER A 255 6.01 9.10 11.14
N PRO A 256 6.54 8.01 10.54
CA PRO A 256 7.85 7.48 10.92
C PRO A 256 8.99 8.49 10.69
N ASP A 257 8.83 9.46 9.79
CA ASP A 257 9.82 10.52 9.56
C ASP A 257 9.75 11.61 10.65
N SER A 258 10.80 11.66 11.48
CA SER A 258 10.92 12.66 12.55
C SER A 258 10.96 14.11 12.05
N LYS A 259 11.40 14.35 10.81
CA LYS A 259 11.40 15.67 10.20
C LYS A 259 9.96 16.14 9.96
N MET A 260 9.10 15.27 9.43
CA MET A 260 7.67 15.58 9.24
C MET A 260 7.00 15.93 10.57
N ARG A 261 7.23 15.12 11.62
CA ARG A 261 6.68 15.36 12.96
C ARG A 261 7.09 16.73 13.54
N LYS A 262 8.33 17.14 13.32
CA LYS A 262 8.83 18.45 13.78
C LYS A 262 8.25 19.60 12.97
N GLU A 263 8.15 19.45 11.66
CA GLU A 263 7.70 20.52 10.78
C GLU A 263 6.20 20.77 10.87
N ILE A 264 5.38 19.72 11.06
CA ILE A 264 3.94 19.93 11.24
C ILE A 264 3.61 20.73 12.51
N GLN A 265 4.39 20.53 13.58
CA GLN A 265 4.25 21.29 14.82
C GLN A 265 4.56 22.79 14.64
N LYS A 266 5.34 23.16 13.62
CA LYS A 266 5.65 24.55 13.27
C LYS A 266 4.64 25.14 12.28
N GLN A 267 4.22 24.34 11.29
CA GLN A 267 3.35 24.79 10.20
C GLN A 267 1.89 24.91 10.63
N ALA A 268 1.41 24.00 11.49
CA ALA A 268 0.03 23.98 11.98
C ALA A 268 -0.05 23.69 13.49
N PRO A 269 0.54 24.55 14.35
CA PRO A 269 0.58 24.33 15.79
C PRO A 269 -0.80 24.22 16.43
N GLU A 270 -1.79 25.00 15.98
CA GLU A 270 -3.14 24.98 16.54
C GLU A 270 -3.87 23.68 16.17
N ALA A 271 -3.76 23.22 14.92
CA ALA A 271 -4.32 21.95 14.49
C ALA A 271 -3.71 20.77 15.26
N VAL A 272 -2.39 20.77 15.42
CA VAL A 272 -1.68 19.73 16.19
C VAL A 272 -2.14 19.74 17.65
N ALA A 273 -2.26 20.91 18.27
CA ALA A 273 -2.74 21.03 19.65
C ALA A 273 -4.18 20.53 19.79
N TYR A 274 -5.06 20.92 18.87
CA TYR A 274 -6.46 20.51 18.85
C TYR A 274 -6.61 18.99 18.72
N ILE A 275 -5.91 18.36 17.76
CA ILE A 275 -5.98 16.90 17.57
C ILE A 275 -5.50 16.17 18.83
N LYS A 276 -4.38 16.60 19.42
CA LYS A 276 -3.87 16.03 20.68
C LYS A 276 -4.89 16.16 21.80
N GLU A 277 -5.52 17.32 21.97
CA GLU A 277 -6.53 17.55 23.00
C GLU A 277 -7.73 16.61 22.82
N LYS A 278 -8.25 16.48 21.59
CA LYS A 278 -9.37 15.59 21.30
C LYS A 278 -9.03 14.13 21.53
N VAL A 279 -7.86 13.68 21.06
CA VAL A 279 -7.36 12.34 21.34
C VAL A 279 -7.27 12.09 22.84
N ASP A 280 -6.65 12.99 23.60
CA ASP A 280 -6.49 12.84 25.05
C ASP A 280 -7.82 12.81 25.80
N GLN A 281 -8.80 13.63 25.40
CA GLN A 281 -10.13 13.65 25.99
C GLN A 281 -10.87 12.32 25.80
N PHE A 282 -10.75 11.70 24.62
CA PHE A 282 -11.41 10.43 24.32
C PHE A 282 -10.67 9.24 24.93
N VAL A 283 -9.34 9.24 24.88
CA VAL A 283 -8.52 8.17 25.46
C VAL A 283 -8.61 8.12 26.98
N LYS A 284 -8.76 9.26 27.69
CA LYS A 284 -8.89 9.28 29.16
C LYS A 284 -10.30 8.96 29.67
N LYS A 285 -11.32 9.07 28.84
CA LYS A 285 -12.72 8.73 29.19
C LYS A 285 -13.05 7.24 29.04
N SER A 286 -12.14 6.47 28.45
CA SER A 286 -12.26 5.04 28.17
C SER A 286 -11.42 4.22 29.16
#